data_AF-A0A443VM96-F1
#
_entry.id   AF-A0A443VM96-F1
#
_cell.length_a   1.000
_cell.length_b   1.000
_cell.length_c   1.000
_cell.angle_alpha   90.00
_cell.angle_beta   90.00
_cell.angle_gamma   90.00
#
_symmetry.space_group_name_H-M   'P 1'
#
loop_
_entity.id
_entity.type
_entity.pdbx_description
1 polymer ?
#
loop_
_entity_poly.entity_id
_entity_poly.type
_entity_poly.pdbx_seq_one_letter_code
_entity_poly.pdbx_strand_id
1 'polypeptide(L)' 'MSALAEMERELIVERTRAGLAAAREQGRVGGRRRVMTEDVVEQCRRMLENGATRQQVADVTGVDVKTIYKYLPAT' A
#
# COMPACT_ATOMS: atom_id res chain seq x y z
N MET A 1 -1.52 27.37 -31.62
CA MET A 1 -1.00 27.58 -30.24
C MET A 1 -1.12 26.32 -29.36
N SER A 2 -0.98 25.09 -29.90
CA SER A 2 -1.01 23.86 -29.06
C SER A 2 0.36 23.17 -28.94
N ALA A 3 1.17 23.16 -30.00
CA ALA A 3 2.42 22.42 -30.04
C ALA A 3 3.43 22.83 -28.94
N LEU A 4 3.52 24.11 -28.60
CA LEU A 4 4.40 24.58 -27.51
C LEU A 4 3.91 24.14 -26.13
N ALA A 5 2.59 24.16 -25.89
CA ALA A 5 2.02 23.72 -24.62
C ALA A 5 2.16 22.20 -24.43
N GLU A 6 2.07 21.43 -25.50
CA GLU A 6 2.31 19.99 -25.48
C GLU A 6 3.78 19.67 -25.17
N MET A 7 4.72 20.38 -25.80
CA MET A 7 6.15 20.26 -25.54
C MET A 7 6.50 20.57 -24.08
N GLU A 8 5.96 21.65 -23.50
CA GLU A 8 6.18 22.01 -22.10
C GLU A 8 5.63 20.95 -21.14
N ARG A 9 4.45 20.39 -21.44
CA ARG A 9 3.85 19.30 -20.66
C ARG A 9 4.74 18.05 -20.69
N GLU A 10 5.25 17.69 -21.86
CA GLU A 10 6.15 16.53 -22.01
C GLU A 10 7.43 16.71 -21.18
N LEU A 11 8.02 17.90 -21.20
CA LEU A 11 9.21 18.22 -20.40
C LEU A 11 8.95 18.08 -18.89
N ILE A 12 7.79 18.53 -18.41
CA ILE A 12 7.39 18.40 -17.00
C ILE A 12 7.20 16.93 -16.62
N VAL A 13 6.57 16.14 -17.49
CA VAL A 13 6.37 14.70 -17.27
C VAL A 13 7.71 13.97 -17.20
N GLU A 14 8.61 14.26 -18.12
CA GLU A 14 9.95 13.67 -18.16
C GLU A 14 10.72 13.99 -16.87
N ARG A 15 10.78 15.26 -16.47
CA ARG A 15 11.45 15.68 -15.24
C ARG A 15 10.85 15.02 -13.99
N THR A 16 9.53 14.90 -13.94
CA THR A 16 8.84 14.23 -12.83
C THR A 16 9.21 12.75 -12.76
N ARG A 17 9.26 12.06 -13.91
CA ARG A 17 9.67 10.66 -13.99
C ARG A 17 11.11 10.46 -13.56
N ALA A 18 12.02 11.34 -14.01
CA ALA A 18 13.42 11.31 -13.60
C ALA A 18 13.57 11.49 -12.08
N GLY A 19 12.84 12.43 -11.47
CA GLY A 19 12.84 12.62 -10.02
C GLY A 19 12.28 11.42 -9.25
N LEU A 20 11.20 10.79 -9.75
CA LEU A 20 10.64 9.57 -9.15
C LEU A 20 11.60 8.39 -9.27
N ALA A 21 12.36 8.28 -10.36
CA ALA A 21 13.38 7.24 -10.54
C ALA A 21 14.52 7.42 -9.54
N ALA A 22 15.09 8.63 -9.44
CA ALA A 22 16.13 8.93 -8.46
C ALA A 22 15.69 8.68 -7.01
N ALA A 23 14.44 9.00 -6.66
CA ALA A 23 13.90 8.70 -5.34
C ALA A 23 13.76 7.19 -5.09
N ARG A 24 13.38 6.40 -6.10
CA ARG A 24 13.33 4.93 -6.00
C ARG A 24 14.70 4.32 -5.81
N GLU A 25 15.73 4.82 -6.49
CA GLU A 25 17.12 4.39 -6.31
C GLU A 25 17.62 4.62 -4.87
N GLN A 26 17.15 5.68 -4.23
CA GLN A 26 17.40 5.96 -2.80
C GLN A 26 16.55 5.09 -1.85
N GLY A 27 15.79 4.11 -2.36
CA GLY A 27 14.97 3.19 -1.56
C GLY A 27 13.55 3.69 -1.26
N ARG A 28 13.12 4.81 -1.83
CA ARG A 28 11.73 5.29 -1.65
C ARG A 28 10.76 4.47 -2.49
N VAL A 29 9.93 3.66 -1.84
CA VAL A 29 8.90 2.84 -2.53
C VAL A 29 7.77 3.70 -3.13
N GLY A 30 7.31 4.72 -2.40
CA GLY A 30 6.16 5.55 -2.80
C GLY A 30 4.80 4.87 -2.58
N GLY A 31 3.72 5.50 -3.08
CA GLY A 31 2.35 4.95 -2.98
C GLY A 31 1.69 5.06 -1.60
N ARG A 32 0.52 4.42 -1.44
CA ARG A 32 -0.23 4.36 -0.17
C ARG A 32 0.53 3.46 0.82
N ARG A 33 0.76 3.97 2.04
CA ARG A 33 1.40 3.18 3.11
C ARG A 33 0.59 1.92 3.41
N ARG A 34 1.29 0.79 3.57
CA ARG A 34 0.68 -0.51 3.89
C ARG A 34 0.21 -0.50 5.35
N VAL A 35 -1.06 -0.83 5.56
CA VAL A 35 -1.66 -0.94 6.91
C VAL A 35 -1.27 -2.28 7.57
N MET A 36 -1.28 -3.37 6.79
CA MET A 36 -0.88 -4.71 7.24
C MET A 36 0.65 -4.83 7.25
N THR A 37 1.31 -4.27 8.27
CA THR A 37 2.72 -4.51 8.58
C THR A 37 2.90 -5.89 9.24
N GLU A 38 4.14 -6.36 9.37
CA GLU A 38 4.43 -7.65 10.01
C GLU A 38 3.90 -7.71 11.45
N ASP A 39 4.09 -6.64 12.22
CA ASP A 39 3.56 -6.53 13.59
C ASP A 39 2.03 -6.62 13.64
N VAL A 40 1.34 -5.97 12.70
CA VAL A 40 -0.12 -6.02 12.60
C VAL A 40 -0.58 -7.42 12.22
N VAL A 41 0.12 -8.09 11.31
CA VAL A 41 -0.20 -9.46 10.91
C VAL A 41 -0.04 -10.41 12.10
N GLU A 42 1.01 -10.23 12.90
CA GLU A 42 1.25 -11.03 14.10
C GLU A 42 0.21 -10.78 15.19
N GLN A 43 -0.19 -9.52 15.40
CA GLN A 43 -1.31 -9.17 16.29
C GLN A 43 -2.62 -9.84 15.82
N CYS A 44 -2.93 -9.76 14.53
CA CYS A 44 -4.10 -10.41 13.94
C CYS A 44 -4.08 -11.93 14.14
N ARG A 45 -2.91 -12.58 13.97
CA ARG A 45 -2.74 -14.02 14.20
C ARG A 45 -3.09 -14.39 15.64
N ARG A 46 -2.54 -13.67 16.62
CA ARG A 46 -2.82 -13.90 18.04
C ARG A 46 -4.29 -13.70 18.39
N MET A 47 -4.95 -12.71 17.78
CA MET A 47 -6.39 -12.51 17.99
C MET A 47 -7.20 -13.70 17.50
N LEU A 48 -6.87 -14.26 16.32
CA LEU A 48 -7.54 -15.46 15.80
C LEU A 48 -7.27 -16.69 16.67
N GLU A 49 -6.04 -16.88 17.15
CA GLU A 49 -5.67 -17.97 18.06
C GLU A 49 -6.42 -17.89 19.40
N ASN A 50 -6.67 -16.67 19.89
CA ASN A 50 -7.49 -16.42 21.07
C ASN A 50 -9.01 -16.56 20.83
N GLY A 51 -9.42 -17.01 19.64
CA GLY A 51 -10.82 -17.28 19.31
C GLY A 51 -11.60 -16.09 18.74
N ALA A 52 -10.95 -14.97 18.40
CA ALA A 52 -11.64 -13.87 17.73
C ALA A 52 -12.09 -14.27 16.33
N THR A 53 -13.24 -13.76 15.90
CA THR A 53 -13.70 -13.94 14.53
C THR A 53 -12.91 -13.04 13.57
N ARG A 54 -12.80 -13.45 12.31
CA ARG A 54 -12.13 -12.65 11.26
C ARG A 54 -12.81 -11.29 11.04
N GLN A 55 -14.12 -11.19 11.28
CA GLN A 55 -14.84 -9.91 11.25
C GLN A 55 -14.35 -8.98 12.37
N GLN A 56 -14.26 -9.47 13.60
CA GLN A 56 -13.77 -8.68 14.73
C GLN A 56 -12.31 -8.21 14.52
N VAL A 57 -11.46 -9.06 13.93
CA VAL A 57 -10.08 -8.68 13.59
C VAL A 57 -10.06 -7.58 12.53
N ALA A 58 -10.89 -7.69 11.50
CA ALA A 58 -11.05 -6.68 10.44
C ALA A 58 -11.51 -5.33 11.00
N ASP A 59 -12.51 -5.34 11.88
CA ASP A 59 -13.06 -4.14 12.51
C ASP A 59 -12.00 -3.42 13.38
N VAL A 60 -11.20 -4.18 14.14
CA VAL A 60 -10.14 -3.63 14.99
C VAL A 60 -8.97 -3.06 14.18
N THR A 61 -8.61 -3.72 13.08
CA THR A 61 -7.49 -3.29 12.23
C THR A 61 -7.88 -2.25 11.18
N GLY A 62 -9.18 -2.00 10.99
CA GLY A 62 -9.70 -1.05 10.02
C GLY A 62 -9.48 -1.48 8.57
N VAL A 63 -9.33 -2.78 8.32
CA VAL A 63 -9.17 -3.37 6.98
C VAL A 63 -10.34 -4.27 6.66
N ASP A 64 -10.61 -4.47 5.37
CA ASP A 64 -11.68 -5.37 4.95
C ASP A 64 -11.36 -6.84 5.29
N VAL A 65 -12.39 -7.65 5.56
CA VAL A 65 -12.26 -9.08 5.89
C VAL A 65 -11.52 -9.85 4.79
N LYS A 66 -11.68 -9.47 3.52
CA LYS A 66 -10.94 -10.05 2.40
C LYS A 66 -9.43 -9.85 2.56
N THR A 67 -9.02 -8.72 3.15
CA THR A 67 -7.61 -8.45 3.47
C THR A 67 -7.14 -9.41 4.55
N ILE A 68 -7.95 -9.68 5.58
CA ILE A 68 -7.60 -10.67 6.61
C ILE A 68 -7.39 -12.06 5.98
N TYR A 69 -8.32 -12.52 5.13
CA TYR A 69 -8.17 -13.81 4.43
C TYR A 69 -6.93 -13.88 3.52
N LYS A 70 -6.55 -12.76 2.89
CA LYS A 70 -5.36 -12.71 2.04
C LYS A 70 -4.06 -12.96 2.82
N TYR A 71 -3.99 -12.51 4.08
CA TYR A 71 -2.79 -12.64 4.92
C TYR A 71 -2.84 -13.86 5.84
N LEU A 72 -4.03 -14.25 6.28
CA LEU A 72 -4.29 -15.32 7.23
C LEU A 72 -5.39 -16.25 6.65
N PRO A 73 -5.05 -17.07 5.65
CA PRO A 73 -6.00 -17.97 5.00
C PRO A 73 -6.58 -18.97 6.03
N ALA A 74 -7.85 -19.33 5.85
CA ALA A 74 -8.43 -20.44 6.59
C ALA A 74 -7.83 -21.75 6.03
N THR A 75 -7.25 -22.55 6.91
CA THR A 75 -6.83 -23.92 6.60
C THR A 75 -8.06 -24.83 6.58
#